data_AF-A0A2E8LHZ2-F1
#
_entry.id   AF-A0A2E8LHZ2-F1
#
_cell.length_a   1.000
_cell.length_b   1.000
_cell.length_c   1.000
_cell.angle_alpha   90.00
_cell.angle_beta   90.00
_cell.angle_gamma   90.00
#
_symmetry.space_group_name_H-M   'P 1'
#
loop_
_entity.id
_entity.type
_entity.pdbx_description
1 polymer ?
#
loop_
_entity_poly.entity_id
_entity_poly.type
_entity_poly.pdbx_seq_one_letter_code
_entity_poly.pdbx_strand_id
1 'polypeptide(L)' 'MSLRSFHLLFIIASISISLMMAVWGGVTYGSTRGSVWHLVTAVGAVTTAGLLAVYLSKFIKKTKEIGY' A
#
# COMPACT_ATOMS: atom_id res chain seq x y z
N MET A 1 16.11 18.23 2.03
CA MET A 1 14.67 17.84 1.99
C MET A 1 14.21 17.54 3.41
N SER A 2 13.05 18.06 3.81
CA SER A 2 12.48 17.75 5.13
C SER A 2 12.28 16.24 5.26
N LEU A 3 12.72 15.66 6.38
CA LEU A 3 12.56 14.23 6.72
C LEU A 3 11.12 13.74 6.48
N ARG A 4 10.15 14.65 6.64
CA ARG A 4 8.71 14.42 6.41
C ARG A 4 8.38 14.12 4.94
N SER A 5 8.96 14.87 4.00
CA SER A 5 8.70 14.68 2.56
C SER A 5 9.23 13.34 2.06
N PHE A 6 10.41 12.93 2.53
CA PHE A 6 10.97 11.62 2.19
C PHE A 6 10.10 10.47 2.75
N HIS A 7 9.67 10.58 4.00
CA HIS A 7 8.81 9.59 4.62
C HIS A 7 7.45 9.45 3.90
N LEU A 8 6.88 10.58 3.44
CA LEU A 8 5.62 10.59 2.69
C LEU A 8 5.77 9.91 1.33
N LEU A 9 6.85 10.20 0.59
CA LEU A 9 7.19 9.52 -0.66
C LEU A 9 7.39 8.01 -0.45
N PHE A 10 8.06 7.62 0.64
CA PHE A 10 8.28 6.21 0.98
C PHE A 10 6.97 5.46 1.22
N ILE A 11 6.02 6.07 1.92
CA ILE A 11 4.69 5.47 2.16
C ILE A 11 3.94 5.32 0.83
N ILE A 12 3.95 6.35 -0.03
CA ILE A 12 3.31 6.28 -1.35
C ILE A 12 3.92 5.17 -2.21
N ALA A 13 5.25 5.09 -2.29
CA ALA A 13 5.95 4.05 -3.03
C ALA A 13 5.61 2.65 -2.50
N SER A 14 5.53 2.50 -1.17
CA SER A 14 5.16 1.23 -0.53
C SER A 14 3.71 0.83 -0.84
N ILE A 15 2.78 1.77 -0.85
CA ILE A 15 1.39 1.52 -1.27
C ILE A 15 1.35 1.06 -2.73
N SER A 16 2.06 1.76 -3.62
CA SER A 16 2.10 1.41 -5.05
C SER A 16 2.64 0.00 -5.29
N ILE A 17 3.74 -0.38 -4.63
CA ILE A 17 4.32 -1.72 -4.72
C ILE A 17 3.34 -2.77 -4.15
N SER A 18 2.70 -2.48 -3.03
CA SER A 18 1.70 -3.38 -2.43
C SER A 18 0.51 -3.59 -3.37
N LEU A 19 0.00 -2.54 -4.01
CA LEU A 19 -1.07 -2.67 -5.00
C LEU A 19 -0.61 -3.46 -6.23
N MET A 20 0.63 -3.26 -6.69
CA MET A 20 1.20 -4.06 -7.79
C MET A 20 1.21 -5.55 -7.43
N MET A 21 1.63 -5.90 -6.20
CA MET A 21 1.60 -7.28 -5.72
C MET A 21 0.18 -7.83 -5.57
N ALA A 22 -0.78 -7.00 -5.17
CA ALA A 22 -2.18 -7.38 -5.12
C ALA A 22 -2.73 -7.76 -6.50
N VAL A 23 -2.47 -6.93 -7.51
CA VAL A 23 -2.88 -7.17 -8.89
C VAL A 23 -2.19 -8.42 -9.44
N TRP A 24 -0.87 -8.54 -9.25
CA TRP A 24 -0.11 -9.71 -9.70
C TRP A 24 -0.61 -11.01 -9.06
N GLY A 25 -0.85 -11.00 -7.74
CA GLY A 25 -1.37 -12.18 -7.02
C GLY A 25 -2.77 -12.56 -7.48
N GLY A 26 -3.64 -11.58 -7.71
CA GLY A 26 -5.00 -11.81 -8.23
C GLY A 26 -5.02 -12.39 -9.64
N VAL A 27 -4.22 -11.83 -10.56
CA VAL A 27 -4.10 -12.33 -11.94
C VAL A 27 -3.50 -13.74 -11.96
N THR A 28 -2.47 -13.99 -11.14
CA THR A 28 -1.82 -15.30 -11.07
C THR A 28 -2.72 -16.37 -10.45
N TYR A 29 -3.55 -16.00 -9.47
CA TYR A 29 -4.56 -16.92 -8.90
C TYR A 29 -5.57 -17.40 -9.96
N GLY A 30 -5.97 -16.54 -10.90
CA GLY A 30 -6.86 -16.90 -12.01
C GLY A 30 -6.22 -17.73 -13.12
N SER A 31 -4.90 -17.96 -13.06
CA SER A 31 -4.19 -18.76 -14.06
C SER A 31 -4.20 -20.26 -13.73
N THR A 32 -3.90 -21.10 -14.72
CA THR A 32 -3.77 -22.56 -14.55
C THR A 32 -2.65 -23.01 -13.60
N ARG A 33 -1.74 -22.09 -13.21
CA ARG A 33 -0.72 -22.30 -12.17
C ARG A 33 -1.08 -21.63 -10.84
N GLY A 34 -2.30 -21.11 -10.71
CA GLY A 34 -2.80 -20.45 -9.52
C GLY A 34 -2.81 -21.39 -8.31
N SER A 35 -2.36 -20.86 -7.17
CA SER A 35 -2.40 -21.52 -5.87
C SER A 35 -3.09 -20.60 -4.87
N VAL A 36 -3.74 -21.18 -3.86
CA VAL A 36 -4.38 -20.43 -2.75
C VAL A 36 -3.44 -19.38 -2.14
N TRP A 37 -2.13 -19.64 -2.12
CA TRP A 37 -1.12 -18.69 -1.65
C TRP A 37 -1.06 -17.38 -2.44
N HIS A 38 -1.40 -17.38 -3.73
CA HIS A 38 -1.47 -16.16 -4.54
C HIS A 38 -2.67 -15.30 -4.14
N LEU A 39 -3.80 -15.93 -3.77
CA LEU A 39 -4.97 -15.22 -3.26
C LEU A 39 -4.68 -14.62 -1.88
N VAL A 40 -4.04 -15.37 -0.99
CA VAL A 40 -3.61 -14.88 0.32
C VAL A 40 -2.64 -13.69 0.17
N THR A 41 -1.70 -13.79 -0.76
CA THR A 41 -0.77 -12.70 -1.09
C THR A 41 -1.53 -11.47 -1.61
N ALA A 42 -2.51 -11.67 -2.50
CA ALA A 42 -3.30 -10.58 -3.03
C ALA A 42 -4.11 -9.87 -1.93
N VAL A 43 -4.80 -10.64 -1.08
CA VAL A 43 -5.58 -10.10 0.05
C VAL A 43 -4.66 -9.38 1.03
N GLY A 44 -3.54 -9.98 1.43
CA GLY A 44 -2.58 -9.36 2.35
C GLY A 44 -1.99 -8.07 1.79
N ALA A 45 -1.72 -8.03 0.49
CA ALA A 45 -1.21 -6.84 -0.19
C ALA A 45 -2.25 -5.73 -0.30
N VAL A 46 -3.53 -6.05 -0.52
CA VAL A 46 -4.64 -5.06 -0.45
C VAL A 46 -4.80 -4.55 0.98
N THR A 47 -4.82 -5.42 1.98
CA THR A 47 -4.93 -5.02 3.39
C THR A 47 -3.79 -4.10 3.80
N THR A 48 -2.55 -4.44 3.43
CA THR A 48 -1.36 -3.63 3.72
C THR A 48 -1.43 -2.26 3.03
N ALA A 49 -1.80 -2.22 1.75
CA ALA A 49 -2.00 -0.98 1.02
C ALA A 49 -3.08 -0.10 1.68
N GLY A 50 -4.19 -0.69 2.12
CA GLY A 50 -5.26 -0.01 2.83
C GLY A 50 -4.80 0.57 4.18
N LEU A 51 -4.07 -0.19 4.98
CA LEU A 51 -3.52 0.27 6.26
C LEU A 51 -2.55 1.44 6.06
N LEU A 52 -1.66 1.35 5.07
CA LEU A 52 -0.74 2.44 4.74
C LEU A 52 -1.48 3.68 4.22
N ALA A 53 -2.54 3.51 3.43
CA ALA A 53 -3.37 4.63 2.96
C ALA A 53 -4.11 5.34 4.11
N VAL A 54 -4.61 4.60 5.09
CA VAL A 54 -5.21 5.17 6.31
C VAL A 54 -4.14 5.90 7.13
N TYR A 55 -2.95 5.32 7.29
CA TYR A 55 -1.84 5.95 7.98
C TYR A 55 -1.41 7.26 7.29
N LEU A 56 -1.26 7.24 5.97
CA LEU A 56 -0.94 8.41 5.15
C LEU A 56 -1.99 9.50 5.32
N SER A 57 -3.27 9.15 5.29
CA SER A 57 -4.37 10.11 5.47
C SER A 57 -4.34 10.77 6.85
N LYS A 58 -4.05 10.01 7.91
CA LYS A 58 -3.88 10.55 9.26
C LYS A 58 -2.66 11.45 9.36
N PHE A 59 -1.54 11.07 8.74
CA PHE A 59 -0.31 11.85 8.74
C PHE A 59 -0.48 13.18 8.00
N ILE A 60 -1.16 13.18 6.85
CA ILE A 60 -1.51 14.39 6.10
C ILE A 60 -2.44 15.29 6.92
N LYS A 61 -3.49 14.72 7.53
CA LYS A 61 -4.40 15.49 8.42
C LYS A 61 -3.64 16.14 9.56
N LYS A 62 -2.79 15.39 10.27
CA LYS A 62 -1.95 15.90 11.37
C LYS A 62 -0.99 17.00 10.90
N THR A 63 -0.40 16.84 9.70
CA THR A 63 0.53 17.83 9.13
C THR A 63 -0.20 19.11 8.72
N LYS A 64 -1.46 19.01 8.24
CA LYS A 64 -2.31 20.17 7.96
C LYS A 64 -2.76 20.90 9.23
N GLU A 65 -3.08 20.18 10.32
CA GLU A 65 -3.48 20.80 11.59
C GLU A 65 -2.35 21.57 12.28
N ILE A 66 -1.09 21.18 12.05
CA ILE A 66 0.10 21.84 12.64
C ILE A 66 0.53 23.06 11.80
N GLY A 67 -0.01 23.22 10.59
CA GLY A 67 0.32 24.31 9.68
C GLY A 67 -0.78 25.37 9.60
N TYR A 68 -0.97 26.14 10.67
CA TYR A 68 -1.51 27.50 10.65
C TYR A 68 -0.87 28.32 11.76
#